data_AF-A0AA96MFE7-F1
#
_entry.id   AF-A0AA96MFE7-F1
#
_cell.length_a   1.000
_cell.length_b   1.000
_cell.length_c   1.000
_cell.angle_alpha   90.00
_cell.angle_beta   90.00
_cell.angle_gamma   90.00
#
_symmetry.space_group_name_H-M   'P 1'
#
loop_
_entity.id
_entity.type
_entity.pdbx_description
1 polymer ?
#
loop_
_entity_poly.entity_id
_entity_poly.type
_entity_poly.pdbx_seq_one_letter_code
_entity_poly.pdbx_strand_id
1 'polypeptide(L)' 'MELNAVDGAGFTDHHQISSYAADDIAALAAEGLIKGDALQQLMPIAHSTRAEASMLIYRILMQQAEAAAPSL' A
#
# COMPACT_ATOMS: atom_id res chain seq x y z
N MET A 1 17.24 -2.09 17.12
CA MET A 1 16.64 -1.84 15.79
C MET A 1 15.19 -2.21 15.95
N GLU A 2 14.28 -1.23 16.01
CA GLU A 2 12.84 -1.53 15.99
C GLU A 2 12.53 -2.16 14.64
N LEU A 3 11.88 -3.31 14.65
CA LEU A 3 11.34 -3.93 13.44
C LEU A 3 10.11 -3.13 13.05
N ASN A 4 10.15 -2.49 11.88
CA ASN A 4 9.03 -1.69 11.40
C ASN A 4 8.13 -2.61 10.56
N ALA A 5 6.80 -2.52 10.68
CA ALA A 5 5.87 -3.46 10.03
C ALA A 5 6.07 -3.55 8.50
N VAL A 6 6.61 -2.49 7.88
CA VAL A 6 6.89 -2.40 6.45
C VAL A 6 8.15 -3.15 6.00
N ASP A 7 9.02 -3.58 6.90
CA ASP A 7 10.22 -4.36 6.54
C ASP A 7 9.83 -5.69 5.86
N GLY A 8 8.63 -6.22 6.17
CA GLY A 8 8.05 -7.40 5.54
C GLY A 8 7.39 -7.15 4.17
N ALA A 9 7.14 -5.90 3.78
CA ALA A 9 6.50 -5.56 2.51
C ALA A 9 7.48 -5.56 1.32
N GLY A 10 8.79 -5.62 1.57
CA GLY A 10 9.81 -5.79 0.53
C GLY A 10 10.18 -4.52 -0.25
N PHE A 11 9.78 -3.33 0.21
CA PHE A 11 10.13 -2.08 -0.47
C PHE A 11 11.61 -1.70 -0.24
N THR A 12 12.33 -1.39 -1.31
CA THR A 12 13.76 -1.02 -1.25
C THR A 12 14.00 0.33 -0.57
N ASP A 13 12.99 1.19 -0.54
CA ASP A 13 12.98 2.53 0.05
C ASP A 13 12.13 2.62 1.34
N HIS A 14 11.86 1.49 2.01
CA HIS A 14 11.08 1.44 3.26
C HIS A 14 11.59 2.39 4.35
N HIS A 15 12.90 2.67 4.39
CA HIS A 15 13.51 3.62 5.33
C HIS A 15 13.01 5.07 5.18
N GLN A 16 12.36 5.41 4.06
CA GLN A 16 11.75 6.73 3.84
C GLN A 16 10.31 6.81 4.34
N ILE A 17 9.74 5.68 4.77
CA ILE A 17 8.39 5.62 5.30
C ILE A 17 8.38 6.19 6.71
N SER A 18 7.51 7.16 6.93
CA SER A 18 7.32 7.74 8.25
C SER A 18 6.73 6.70 9.21
N SER A 19 7.15 6.73 10.49
CA SER A 19 6.72 5.76 11.50
C SER A 19 5.21 5.66 11.64
N TYR A 20 4.49 6.76 11.51
CA TYR A 20 3.02 6.77 11.59
C TYR A 20 2.33 5.99 10.45
N ALA A 21 2.99 5.81 9.30
CA ALA A 21 2.42 5.20 8.11
C ALA A 21 2.86 3.74 7.92
N ALA A 22 3.77 3.24 8.76
CA ALA A 22 4.40 1.94 8.57
C ALA A 22 3.37 0.79 8.60
N ASP A 23 2.49 0.80 9.59
CA ASP A 23 1.46 -0.24 9.77
C ASP A 23 0.42 -0.20 8.65
N ASP A 24 -0.04 1.00 8.28
CA ASP A 24 -1.03 1.18 7.21
C ASP A 24 -0.47 0.73 5.85
N ILE A 25 0.78 1.08 5.54
CA ILE A 25 1.44 0.66 4.30
C ILE A 25 1.64 -0.86 4.30
N ALA A 26 2.05 -1.46 5.42
CA ALA A 26 2.20 -2.91 5.52
C ALA A 26 0.86 -3.63 5.27
N ALA A 27 -0.23 -3.14 5.85
CA ALA A 27 -1.57 -3.69 5.63
C ALA A 27 -2.01 -3.57 4.17
N LEU A 28 -1.86 -2.39 3.55
CA LEU A 28 -2.21 -2.18 2.15
C LEU A 28 -1.37 -3.04 1.20
N ALA A 29 -0.10 -3.28 1.52
CA ALA A 29 0.78 -4.14 0.73
C ALA A 29 0.39 -5.62 0.86
N ALA A 30 0.04 -6.07 2.07
CA ALA A 30 -0.43 -7.43 2.33
C ALA A 30 -1.73 -7.76 1.56
N GLU A 31 -2.62 -6.78 1.44
CA GLU A 31 -3.85 -6.86 0.63
C GLU A 31 -3.60 -6.67 -0.88
N GLY A 32 -2.36 -6.38 -1.29
CA GLY A 32 -1.99 -6.16 -2.69
C GLY A 32 -2.56 -4.88 -3.32
N LEU A 33 -3.08 -3.96 -2.49
CA LEU A 33 -3.67 -2.68 -2.93
C LEU A 33 -2.61 -1.70 -3.43
N ILE A 34 -1.45 -1.70 -2.76
CA ILE A 34 -0.24 -0.98 -3.16
C ILE A 34 0.86 -1.96 -3.53
N LYS A 35 1.71 -1.56 -4.48
CA LYS A 35 2.82 -2.35 -5.00
C LYS A 35 3.97 -1.41 -5.35
N GLY A 36 5.19 -1.91 -5.20
CA GLY A 36 6.37 -1.17 -5.62
C GLY A 36 6.48 -1.14 -7.14
N ASP A 37 7.33 -0.25 -7.64
CA ASP A 37 7.68 -0.17 -9.04
C ASP A 37 8.58 -1.35 -9.49
N ALA A 38 9.16 -1.24 -10.68
CA ALA A 38 10.09 -2.25 -11.22
C ALA A 38 11.35 -2.44 -10.35
N LEU A 39 11.71 -1.46 -9.53
CA LEU A 39 12.82 -1.50 -8.58
C LEU A 39 12.36 -1.79 -7.14
N GLN A 40 11.11 -2.19 -6.97
CA GLN A 40 10.47 -2.42 -5.66
C GLN A 40 10.47 -1.17 -4.78
N GLN A 41 10.39 0.03 -5.37
CA GLN A 41 10.26 1.28 -4.63
C GLN A 41 8.79 1.66 -4.46
N LEU A 42 8.43 2.13 -3.26
CA LEU A 42 7.11 2.68 -2.98
C LEU A 42 7.04 4.20 -3.29
N MET A 43 8.18 4.89 -3.21
CA MET A 43 8.32 6.33 -3.34
C MET A 43 7.44 7.12 -2.33
N PRO A 44 7.55 6.86 -1.01
CA PRO A 44 6.61 7.36 -0.01
C PRO A 44 6.63 8.88 0.18
N ILE A 45 7.70 9.55 -0.23
CA ILE A 45 7.86 11.01 -0.16
C ILE A 45 7.46 11.71 -1.48
N ALA A 46 7.25 10.95 -2.56
CA ALA A 46 6.87 11.52 -3.85
C ALA A 46 5.39 11.91 -3.86
N HIS A 47 5.05 12.94 -4.65
CA HIS A 47 3.66 13.30 -4.85
C HIS A 47 2.96 12.27 -5.74
N SER A 48 1.84 11.72 -5.26
CA SER A 48 0.95 10.93 -6.11
C SER A 48 0.21 11.83 -7.10
N THR A 49 -0.01 11.31 -8.29
CA THR A 49 -0.91 11.90 -9.29
C THR A 49 -2.37 11.66 -8.90
N ARG A 50 -3.26 12.48 -9.47
CA ARG A 50 -4.72 12.28 -9.32
C ARG A 50 -5.16 10.90 -9.81
N ALA A 51 -4.53 10.39 -10.86
CA ALA A 51 -4.84 9.07 -11.42
C ALA A 51 -4.48 7.94 -10.45
N GLU A 52 -3.28 7.99 -9.85
CA GLU A 52 -2.83 6.99 -8.87
C GLU A 52 -3.71 7.00 -7.62
N ALA A 53 -3.99 8.19 -7.06
CA ALA A 53 -4.87 8.32 -5.90
C ALA A 53 -6.28 7.77 -6.21
N SER A 54 -6.84 8.11 -7.37
CA SER A 54 -8.17 7.64 -7.78
C SER A 54 -8.20 6.12 -7.97
N MET A 55 -7.13 5.54 -8.53
CA MET A 55 -7.01 4.10 -8.72
C MET A 55 -6.91 3.35 -7.39
N LEU A 56 -6.18 3.88 -6.41
CA LEU A 56 -6.11 3.30 -5.08
C LEU A 56 -7.49 3.32 -4.40
N ILE A 57 -8.18 4.46 -4.42
CA ILE A 57 -9.54 4.59 -3.87
C ILE A 57 -10.50 3.61 -4.57
N TYR A 58 -10.43 3.53 -5.89
CA TYR A 58 -11.26 2.60 -6.68
C TYR A 58 -11.03 1.14 -6.27
N ARG A 59 -9.77 0.70 -6.12
CA ARG A 59 -9.44 -0.67 -5.70
C ARG A 59 -10.00 -0.97 -4.31
N ILE A 60 -9.86 -0.04 -3.36
CA ILE A 60 -10.41 -0.19 -2.00
C ILE A 60 -11.93 -0.37 -2.05
N LEU A 61 -12.63 0.51 -2.77
CA LEU A 61 -14.09 0.45 -2.89
C LEU A 61 -14.57 -0.86 -3.54
N MET A 62 -13.88 -1.32 -4.58
CA MET A 62 -14.23 -2.57 -5.26
C MET A 62 -13.96 -3.81 -4.38
N GLN A 63 -12.85 -3.83 -3.63
CA GLN A 63 -12.54 -4.93 -2.73
C GLN A 63 -13.56 -5.05 -1.59
N GLN A 64 -14.02 -3.91 -1.07
CA GLN A 64 -15.11 -3.89 -0.06
C GLN A 64 -16.46 -4.31 -0.66
N ALA A 65 -16.75 -3.91 -1.91
CA ALA A 65 -17.98 -4.32 -2.59
C ALA A 65 -18.03 -5.84 -2.85
N GLU A 66 -16.91 -6.42 -3.28
CA GLU A 66 -16.78 -7.88 -3.46
C GLU A 66 -16.93 -8.62 -2.13
N ALA A 67 -16.29 -8.12 -1.05
CA ALA A 67 -16.44 -8.70 0.29
C ALA A 67 -17.89 -8.62 0.82
N ALA A 68 -18.67 -7.63 0.38
CA ALA A 68 -20.07 -7.45 0.77
C ALA A 68 -21.08 -8.26 -0.09
N ALA A 69 -20.63 -8.84 -1.20
CA ALA A 69 -21.42 -9.76 -2.02
C ALA A 69 -20.99 -11.21 -1.71
N PRO A 70 -21.50 -11.83 -0.63
CA PRO A 70 -21.22 -13.24 -0.39
C PRO A 70 -21.74 -14.04 -1.58
N SER A 71 -20.86 -14.89 -2.10
CA SER A 71 -21.08 -15.87 -3.17
C SER A 71 -22.50 -16.45 -3.14
N LEU A 72 -23.22 -16.33 -4.26
CA LEU A 72 -24.40 -17.15 -4.57
C LEU A 72 -24.02 -18.64 -4.64
#